data_AF-A0AAN9AVR5-F1
#
_entry.id   AF-A0AAN9AVR5-F1
#
_cell.length_a   1.000
_cell.length_b   1.000
_cell.length_c   1.000
_cell.angle_alpha   90.00
_cell.angle_beta   90.00
_cell.angle_gamma   90.00
#
_symmetry.space_group_name_H-M   'P 1'
#
loop_
_entity.id
_entity.type
_entity.pdbx_description
1 polymer ?
#
loop_
_entity_poly.entity_id
_entity_poly.type
_entity_poly.pdbx_seq_one_letter_code
_entity_poly.pdbx_strand_id
1 'polypeptide(L)' 'MAWPALSLDLNPIEHFWDQLQRELNQIRPGPRTTAKLRQALIQAWGNIPRDAINRLINSMRRRCQAVINVNGGHTPY' A
#
# COMPACT_ATOMS: atom_id res chain seq x y z
N MET A 1 11.35 -17.68 8.56
CA MET A 1 10.42 -16.83 9.34
C MET A 1 9.00 -17.23 8.97
N ALA A 2 8.14 -17.49 9.95
CA ALA A 2 6.71 -17.70 9.71
C ALA A 2 6.01 -16.34 9.62
N TRP A 3 5.11 -16.16 8.65
CA TRP A 3 4.26 -14.98 8.59
C TRP A 3 3.13 -15.13 9.61
N PRO A 4 2.94 -14.19 10.55
CA PRO A 4 1.85 -14.27 11.51
C PRO A 4 0.49 -14.13 10.81
N ALA A 5 -0.49 -14.92 11.24
CA ALA A 5 -1.85 -14.83 10.72
C ALA A 5 -2.47 -13.47 11.09
N LEU A 6 -3.34 -12.95 10.21
CA LEU A 6 -4.09 -11.69 10.41
C LEU A 6 -3.24 -10.41 10.56
N SER A 7 -1.96 -10.42 10.18
CA SER A 7 -1.08 -9.24 10.27
C SER A 7 -1.03 -8.45 8.96
N LEU A 8 -2.17 -7.84 8.59
CA LEU A 8 -2.24 -6.92 7.45
C LEU A 8 -1.40 -5.66 7.66
N ASP A 9 -1.25 -5.23 8.91
CA ASP A 9 -0.40 -4.11 9.34
C ASP A 9 1.09 -4.34 9.06
N LEU A 10 1.50 -5.61 9.05
CA LEU A 10 2.84 -6.03 8.64
C LEU A 10 3.00 -6.21 7.13
N ASN A 11 1.94 -6.09 6.32
CA ASN A 11 2.00 -6.26 4.88
C ASN A 11 2.10 -4.89 4.16
N PRO A 12 3.30 -4.46 3.67
CA PRO A 12 3.45 -3.15 3.04
C PRO A 12 2.65 -2.99 1.75
N ILE A 13 2.23 -4.10 1.13
CA ILE A 13 1.46 -4.04 -0.11
C ILE A 13 0.09 -3.38 0.10
N GLU A 14 -0.48 -3.47 1.31
CA GLU A 14 -1.76 -2.82 1.62
C GLU A 14 -1.65 -1.30 1.50
N HIS A 15 -0.53 -0.74 1.95
CA HIS A 15 -0.26 0.69 1.82
C HIS A 15 0.06 1.09 0.38
N PHE A 16 0.68 0.19 -0.37
CA PHE A 16 0.87 0.40 -1.80
C PHE A 16 -0.47 0.45 -2.54
N TRP A 17 -1.42 -0.42 -2.20
CA TRP A 17 -2.77 -0.39 -2.77
C TRP A 17 -3.52 0.90 -2.44
N ASP A 18 -3.44 1.39 -1.20
CA ASP A 18 -3.98 2.71 -0.82
C ASP A 18 -3.35 3.83 -1.66
N GLN A 19 -2.02 3.82 -1.86
CA GLN A 19 -1.37 4.81 -2.70
C GLN A 19 -1.82 4.72 -4.18
N LEU A 20 -1.94 3.52 -4.74
CA LEU A 20 -2.44 3.34 -6.09
C LEU A 20 -3.88 3.84 -6.24
N GLN A 21 -4.74 3.60 -5.22
CA GLN A 21 -6.10 4.10 -5.21
C GLN A 21 -6.15 5.62 -5.14
N ARG A 22 -5.25 6.27 -4.38
CA ARG A 22 -5.13 7.74 -4.35
C ARG A 22 -4.72 8.32 -5.70
N GLU A 23 -3.77 7.70 -6.39
CA GLU A 23 -3.39 8.10 -7.76
C GLU A 23 -4.56 7.93 -8.74
N LEU A 24 -5.27 6.80 -8.68
CA LEU A 24 -6.46 6.56 -9.49
C LEU A 24 -7.56 7.61 -9.22
N ASN A 25 -7.75 7.98 -7.95
CA ASN A 25 -8.71 8.97 -7.52
C ASN A 25 -8.37 10.40 -7.97
N GLN A 26 -7.18 10.68 -8.50
CA GLN A 26 -6.85 11.98 -9.09
C GLN A 26 -7.31 12.11 -10.55
N ILE A 27 -7.60 11.01 -11.23
CA ILE A 27 -8.00 11.01 -12.65
C ILE A 27 -9.43 11.56 -12.80
N ARG A 28 -9.61 12.58 -13.66
CA ARG A 28 -10.89 13.25 -13.92
C ARG A 28 -11.16 13.43 -15.42
N PRO A 29 -12.36 13.07 -15.92
CA PRO A 29 -13.40 12.30 -15.22
C PRO A 29 -12.90 10.88 -14.93
N GLY A 30 -13.40 10.28 -13.83
CA GLY A 30 -13.03 8.92 -13.45
C GLY A 30 -13.38 7.89 -14.55
N PRO A 31 -12.65 6.75 -14.60
CA PRO A 31 -12.89 5.72 -15.61
C PRO A 31 -14.30 5.11 -15.47
N ARG A 32 -15.07 5.13 -16.57
CA ARG A 32 -16.46 4.61 -16.61
C ARG A 32 -16.60 3.23 -17.28
N THR A 33 -15.51 2.65 -17.74
CA THR A 33 -15.48 1.33 -18.37
C THR A 33 -14.29 0.52 -17.87
N THR A 34 -14.37 -0.80 -17.91
CA THR A 34 -13.28 -1.69 -17.49
C THR A 34 -12.00 -1.45 -18.29
N ALA A 35 -12.12 -1.17 -19.60
CA ALA A 35 -10.96 -0.83 -20.44
C ALA A 35 -10.27 0.45 -19.98
N LYS A 36 -11.04 1.51 -19.70
CA LYS A 36 -10.50 2.78 -19.18
C LYS A 36 -9.92 2.62 -17.78
N LEU A 37 -10.54 1.80 -16.93
CA LEU A 37 -10.02 1.50 -15.59
C LEU A 37 -8.66 0.78 -15.67
N ARG A 38 -8.53 -0.22 -16.54
CA ARG A 38 -7.25 -0.91 -16.75
C ARG A 38 -6.15 0.04 -17.21
N GLN A 39 -6.45 0.93 -18.15
CA GLN A 39 -5.49 1.93 -18.62
C GLN A 39 -5.11 2.91 -17.49
N ALA A 40 -6.10 3.40 -16.74
CA ALA A 40 -5.90 4.30 -15.63
C ALA A 40 -5.04 3.67 -14.52
N LEU A 41 -5.21 2.38 -14.23
CA LEU A 41 -4.38 1.64 -13.27
C LEU A 41 -2.92 1.55 -13.73
N ILE A 42 -2.66 1.29 -15.01
CA ILE A 42 -1.29 1.24 -15.55
C ILE A 42 -0.62 2.62 -15.45
N GLN A 43 -1.35 3.69 -15.76
CA GLN A 43 -0.86 5.06 -15.64
C GLN A 43 -0.60 5.43 -14.17
N ALA A 44 -1.55 5.17 -13.29
CA ALA A 44 -1.42 5.42 -11.85
C ALA A 44 -0.22 4.66 -11.28
N TRP A 45 -0.03 3.39 -11.66
CA TRP A 45 1.13 2.60 -11.27
C TRP A 45 2.45 3.25 -11.72
N GLY A 46 2.51 3.72 -12.97
CA GLY A 46 3.69 4.40 -13.51
C GLY A 46 3.99 5.76 -12.85
N ASN A 47 2.99 6.39 -12.24
CA ASN A 47 3.15 7.67 -11.56
C ASN A 47 3.66 7.53 -10.12
N ILE A 48 3.58 6.35 -9.51
CA ILE A 48 4.05 6.14 -8.13
C ILE A 48 5.58 6.28 -8.11
N PRO A 49 6.13 7.25 -7.36
CA PRO A 49 7.57 7.44 -7.29
C PRO A 49 8.25 6.23 -6.64
N ARG A 50 9.41 5.83 -7.15
CA ARG A 50 10.21 4.74 -6.56
C ARG A 50 10.54 5.01 -5.08
N ASP A 51 10.71 6.27 -4.70
CA ASP A 51 10.93 6.65 -3.30
C ASP A 51 9.74 6.35 -2.39
N ALA A 52 8.51 6.36 -2.90
CA ALA A 52 7.35 5.92 -2.14
C ALA A 52 7.44 4.43 -1.81
N ILE A 53 7.84 3.61 -2.79
CA ILE A 53 8.07 2.17 -2.60
C ILE A 53 9.21 1.94 -1.60
N ASN A 54 10.33 2.66 -1.76
CA ASN A 54 11.47 2.55 -0.84
C ASN A 54 11.07 2.91 0.60
N ARG A 55 10.25 3.95 0.80
CA ARG A 55 9.73 4.31 2.13
C ARG A 55 8.88 3.19 2.75
N LEU A 56 8.06 2.51 1.96
CA LEU A 56 7.27 1.37 2.44
C LEU A 56 8.18 0.22 2.88
N ILE A 57 9.17 -0.16 2.07
CA ILE A 57 10.14 -1.21 2.40
C ILE A 57 10.92 -0.83 3.68
N ASN A 58 11.46 0.38 3.73
CA ASN A 58 12.25 0.87 4.86
C ASN A 58 11.42 1.02 6.16
N SER A 59 10.08 1.06 6.06
CA SER A 59 9.20 1.13 7.22
C SER A 59 9.05 -0.20 7.97
N MET A 60 9.44 -1.34 7.38
CA MET A 60 9.20 -2.67 7.95
C MET A 60 9.75 -2.86 9.35
N ARG A 61 10.98 -2.38 9.61
CA ARG A 61 11.56 -2.46 10.97
C ARG A 61 10.68 -1.75 11.99
N ARG A 62 10.14 -0.59 11.66
CA ARG A 62 9.28 0.22 12.54
C ARG A 62 7.93 -0.45 12.77
N ARG A 63 7.35 -1.08 11.75
CA ARG A 63 6.09 -1.86 11.85
C ARG A 63 6.25 -3.06 12.78
N CYS A 64 7.30 -3.86 12.56
CA CYS A 64 7.61 -5.00 13.43
C CYS A 64 7.81 -4.55 14.88
N GLN A 65 8.52 -3.44 15.11
CA GLN A 65 8.70 -2.89 16.45
C GLN A 65 7.36 -2.44 17.06
N ALA A 66 6.47 -1.84 16.27
CA ALA A 66 5.15 -1.45 16.76
C ALA A 66 4.34 -2.68 17.22
N VAL A 67 4.36 -3.77 16.46
CA VAL A 67 3.69 -5.04 16.84
C VAL A 67 4.29 -5.61 18.13
N ILE A 68 5.62 -5.58 18.28
CA ILE A 68 6.29 -6.01 19.51
C ILE A 68 5.83 -5.16 20.70
N ASN A 69 5.77 -3.83 20.53
CA ASN A 69 5.38 -2.92 21.61
C ASN A 69 3.93 -3.13 22.08
N VAL A 70 3.05 -3.63 21.21
CA VAL A 70 1.66 -3.98 21.56
C VAL A 70 1.46 -5.48 21.80
N ASN A 71 2.54 -6.24 22.04
CA ASN A 71 2.52 -7.68 22.32
C ASN A 71 1.76 -8.51 21.28
N GLY A 72 1.91 -8.19 19.99
CA GLY A 72 1.23 -8.91 18.91
C GLY A 72 -0.19 -8.41 18.60
N GLY A 73 -0.66 -7.37 19.30
CA GLY A 73 -1.91 -6.69 18.98
C GLY A 73 -1.87 -5.84 17.70
N HIS A 74 -3.00 -5.21 17.38
CA HIS A 74 -3.17 -4.36 16.19
C HIS A 74 -2.32 -3.08 16.28
N THR A 75 -1.70 -2.68 15.16
CA THR A 75 -0.95 -1.42 15.06
C THR A 75 -1.63 -0.42 14.12
N PRO A 76 -1.32 0.90 14.20
CA PRO A 76 -1.91 1.91 13.31
C PRO A 76 -1.41 1.87 11.86
N TYR A 77 -0.58 0.89 11.50
CA TYR A 77 -0.08 0.73 10.13
C TYR A 77 -1.15 0.02 9.31
#